data_AF-A0A933MJE8-F1
#
_entry.id   AF-A0A933MJE8-F1
#
_cell.length_a   1.000
_cell.length_b   1.000
_cell.length_c   1.000
_cell.angle_alpha   90.00
_cell.angle_beta   90.00
_cell.angle_gamma   90.00
#
_symmetry.space_group_name_H-M   'P 1'
#
loop_
_entity.id
_entity.type
_entity.pdbx_description
1 polymer ?
#
loop_
_entity_poly.entity_id
_entity_poly.type
_entity_poly.pdbx_seq_one_letter_code
_entity_poly.pdbx_strand_id
1 'polypeptide(L)'
;MLKKFLIALQFLTIIPVRIKTAVNESDITGSASAFIVVGIMQGLLLMTVDFIAGMVFHSDLVMGLTLFVLVVSNGGFHLDGLAG
;
A
#
# COMPACT_ATOMS: atom_id res chain seq x y z
N MET A 1 -10.36 12.89 10.91
CA MET A 1 -8.99 12.36 10.70
C MET A 1 -9.03 10.85 10.47
N LEU A 2 -9.62 10.06 11.37
CA LEU A 2 -9.72 8.61 11.21
C LEU A 2 -10.44 8.17 9.92
N LYS A 3 -11.58 8.77 9.55
CA LYS A 3 -12.28 8.48 8.27
C LYS A 3 -11.35 8.63 7.05
N LYS A 4 -10.59 9.72 7.00
CA LYS A 4 -9.65 10.01 5.90
C LYS A 4 -8.52 8.99 5.81
N PHE A 5 -8.00 8.57 6.97
CA PHE A 5 -7.00 7.51 7.03
C PHE A 5 -7.55 6.16 6.57
N LEU A 6 -8.77 5.79 6.98
CA LEU A 6 -9.40 4.54 6.54
C LEU A 6 -9.70 4.55 5.03
N ILE A 7 -10.13 5.68 4.48
CA ILE A 7 -10.30 5.86 3.03
C ILE A 7 -8.95 5.69 2.32
N ALA A 8 -7.89 6.32 2.83
CA ALA A 8 -6.55 6.17 2.27
C ALA A 8 -6.04 4.73 2.32
N LEU A 9 -6.26 4.03 3.43
CA LEU A 9 -5.88 2.65 3.60
C LEU A 9 -6.62 1.74 2.63
N GLN A 10 -7.94 1.93 2.48
CA GLN A 10 -8.76 1.14 1.55
C GLN A 10 -8.43 1.44 0.08
N PHE A 11 -7.99 2.66 -0.25
CA PHE A 11 -7.64 3.03 -1.61
C PHE A 11 -6.28 2.47 -2.04
N LEU A 12 -5.27 2.52 -1.16
CA LEU A 12 -3.92 2.02 -1.48
C LEU A 12 -3.72 0.53 -1.21
N THR A 13 -4.58 -0.12 -0.41
CA THR A 13 -4.40 -1.51 0.01
C THR A 13 -5.65 -2.37 -0.19
N ILE A 14 -5.48 -3.69 -0.39
CA ILE A 14 -6.60 -4.65 -0.49
C ILE A 14 -7.24 -4.92 0.88
N ILE A 15 -6.65 -4.42 1.97
CA ILE A 15 -7.14 -4.72 3.33
C ILE A 15 -8.61 -4.32 3.42
N PRO A 16 -9.53 -5.27 3.70
CA PRO A 16 -10.97 -4.99 3.68
C PRO A 16 -11.37 -4.19 4.92
N VAL A 17 -11.19 -2.88 4.84
CA VAL A 17 -11.59 -1.93 5.89
C VAL A 17 -13.09 -1.64 5.72
N ARG A 18 -13.89 -2.03 6.72
CA ARG A 18 -15.34 -1.74 6.72
C ARG A 18 -15.59 -0.27 7.08
N ILE A 19 -15.69 0.59 6.08
CA ILE A 19 -16.20 1.95 6.26
C ILE A 19 -17.73 1.90 6.20
N LYS A 20 -18.41 2.17 7.33
CA LYS A 20 -19.88 2.13 7.44
C LYS A 20 -20.59 3.32 6.75
N THR A 21 -19.85 4.16 6.03
CA THR A 21 -20.33 5.44 5.49
C THR A 21 -20.10 5.49 3.99
N ALA A 22 -21.06 6.03 3.24
CA ALA A 22 -20.88 6.28 1.82
C ALA A 22 -19.62 7.15 1.59
N VAL A 23 -18.76 6.71 0.68
CA VAL A 23 -17.54 7.41 0.28
C VAL A 23 -17.81 8.04 -1.08
N ASN A 24 -17.68 9.36 -1.15
CA ASN A 24 -17.82 10.13 -2.39
C ASN A 24 -16.45 10.62 -2.86
N GLU A 25 -16.31 11.04 -4.11
CA GLU A 25 -15.04 11.54 -4.67
C GLU A 25 -14.42 12.68 -3.84
N SER A 26 -15.24 13.59 -3.31
CA SER A 26 -14.77 14.69 -2.45
C SER A 26 -14.13 14.20 -1.14
N ASP A 27 -14.56 13.05 -0.60
CA ASP A 27 -13.94 12.43 0.57
C ASP A 27 -12.55 11.85 0.20
N ILE A 28 -12.38 11.35 -1.02
CA ILE A 28 -11.11 10.83 -1.56
C ILE A 28 -10.13 11.98 -1.72
N THR A 29 -10.50 13.06 -2.43
CA THR A 29 -9.66 14.24 -2.59
C THR A 29 -9.31 14.88 -1.24
N GLY A 30 -10.28 14.92 -0.31
CA GLY A 30 -10.06 15.40 1.05
C GLY A 30 -9.12 14.53 1.89
N SER A 31 -8.78 13.33 1.42
CA SER A 31 -7.89 12.37 2.08
C SER A 31 -6.47 12.35 1.51
N ALA A 32 -6.14 13.25 0.59
CA ALA A 32 -4.81 13.31 -0.06
C ALA A 32 -3.63 13.27 0.92
N SER A 33 -3.69 14.00 2.03
CA SER A 33 -2.65 13.98 3.06
C SER A 33 -2.51 12.61 3.76
N ALA A 34 -3.60 11.85 3.85
CA ALA A 34 -3.58 10.51 4.43
C ALA A 34 -2.99 9.47 3.46
N PHE A 35 -3.06 9.69 2.14
CA PHE A 35 -2.36 8.84 1.17
C PHE A 35 -0.85 8.88 1.37
N ILE A 36 -0.28 10.05 1.68
CA ILE A 36 1.16 10.19 1.97
C ILE A 36 1.54 9.32 3.18
N VAL A 37 0.75 9.38 4.25
CA VAL A 37 1.00 8.60 5.47
C VAL A 37 0.91 7.09 5.19
N VAL A 38 -0.13 6.64 4.48
CA VAL A 38 -0.30 5.22 4.12
C VAL A 38 0.82 4.77 3.18
N GLY A 39 1.24 5.61 2.23
CA GLY A 39 2.38 5.35 1.36
C GLY A 39 3.69 5.18 2.13
N ILE A 40 3.95 6.01 3.14
CA ILE A 40 5.11 5.84 4.04
C ILE A 40 5.02 4.53 4.80
N MET A 41 3.84 4.17 5.32
CA MET A 41 3.65 2.87 6.00
C MET A 41 3.94 1.70 5.07
N GLN A 42 3.47 1.77 3.82
CA GLN A 42 3.73 0.75 2.81
C GLN A 42 5.22 0.68 2.46
N GLY A 43 5.88 1.83 2.29
CA GLY A 43 7.33 1.89 2.06
C GLY A 43 8.14 1.28 3.20
N LEU A 44 7.76 1.57 4.45
CA LEU A 44 8.42 1.00 5.63
C LEU A 44 8.24 -0.52 5.71
N LEU A 45 7.05 -1.02 5.37
CA LEU A 45 6.76 -2.45 5.28
C LEU A 45 7.67 -3.13 4.24
N LEU A 46 7.77 -2.55 3.04
CA LEU A 46 8.62 -3.10 1.97
C LEU A 46 10.11 -3.03 2.33
N MET A 47 10.57 -1.92 2.90
CA MET A 47 11.95 -1.78 3.38
C MET A 47 12.29 -2.83 4.43
N THR A 48 11.36 -3.11 5.35
CA THR A 48 11.55 -4.13 6.39
C THR A 48 11.63 -5.53 5.78
N VAL A 49 10.75 -5.85 4.82
CA VAL A 49 10.79 -7.13 4.10
C VAL A 49 12.09 -7.29 3.34
N ASP A 50 12.49 -6.27 2.59
CA ASP A 50 13.73 -6.28 1.79
C ASP A 50 14.97 -6.47 2.68
N PHE A 51 15.06 -5.71 3.78
CA PHE A 51 16.16 -5.81 4.74
C PHE A 51 16.23 -7.21 5.38
N ILE A 52 15.09 -7.75 5.84
CA ILE A 52 15.05 -9.07 6.49
C ILE A 52 15.35 -10.18 5.49
N ALA A 53 14.74 -10.14 4.31
CA ALA A 53 14.96 -11.14 3.27
C ALA A 53 16.41 -11.09 2.75
N GLY A 54 17.00 -9.91 2.62
CA GLY A 54 18.38 -9.69 2.20
C GLY A 54 19.43 -10.26 3.16
N MET A 55 19.06 -10.50 4.42
CA MET A 55 19.94 -11.22 5.36
C MET A 55 20.01 -12.73 5.10
N VAL A 56 19.06 -13.30 4.35
CA VAL A 56 18.87 -14.76 4.23
C VAL A 56 18.96 -15.25 2.78
N PHE A 57 18.50 -14.47 1.80
CA PHE A 57 18.32 -14.90 0.42
C PHE A 57 19.20 -14.13 -0.59
N HIS A 58 19.35 -14.69 -1.80
CA HIS A 58 19.99 -14.00 -2.93
C HIS A 58 19.11 -12.85 -3.45
N SER A 59 19.73 -11.84 -4.07
CA SER A 59 19.07 -10.60 -4.50
C SER A 59 17.82 -10.84 -5.36
N ASP A 60 17.84 -11.83 -6.24
CA ASP A 60 16.71 -12.12 -7.14
C ASP A 60 15.46 -12.58 -6.38
N LEU A 61 15.65 -13.41 -5.35
CA LEU A 61 14.56 -13.85 -4.47
C LEU A 61 14.04 -12.72 -3.59
N VAL A 62 14.94 -11.85 -3.11
CA VAL A 62 14.57 -10.67 -2.32
C VAL A 62 13.69 -9.74 -3.15
N MET A 63 14.10 -9.41 -4.37
CA MET A 63 13.30 -8.60 -5.29
C MET A 63 11.93 -9.22 -5.56
N GLY A 64 11.88 -10.53 -5.85
CA GLY A 64 10.63 -11.25 -6.06
C GLY A 64 9.70 -11.22 -4.85
N LEU A 65 10.24 -11.40 -3.64
CA LEU A 65 9.47 -11.35 -2.40
C LEU A 65 8.96 -9.95 -2.08
N THR A 66 9.81 -8.93 -2.24
CA THR A 66 9.42 -7.52 -2.04
C THR A 66 8.29 -7.14 -3.00
N LEU A 67 8.39 -7.54 -4.28
CA LEU A 67 7.32 -7.34 -5.27
C LEU A 67 6.05 -8.14 -4.92
N PHE A 68 6.20 -9.37 -4.47
CA PHE A 68 5.05 -10.17 -4.03
C PHE A 68 4.30 -9.51 -2.87
N VAL A 69 5.02 -9.01 -1.86
CA VAL A 69 4.43 -8.28 -0.73
C VAL A 69 3.75 -7.00 -1.21
N LEU A 70 4.35 -6.25 -2.13
CA LEU A 70 3.73 -5.07 -2.74
C LEU A 70 2.39 -5.43 -3.42
N VAL A 71 2.36 -6.49 -4.23
CA VAL A 71 1.16 -6.91 -4.95
C VAL A 71 0.06 -7.39 -3.99
N VAL A 72 0.40 -8.22 -3.00
CA VAL A 72 -0.58 -8.75 -2.04
C VAL A 72 -1.11 -7.65 -1.11
N SER A 73 -0.29 -6.67 -0.78
CA SER A 73 -0.70 -5.52 0.02
C SER A 73 -1.65 -4.60 -0.75
N ASN A 74 -1.39 -4.37 -2.04
CA ASN A 74 -2.00 -3.26 -2.79
C ASN A 74 -2.97 -3.69 -3.89
N GLY A 75 -2.98 -4.97 -4.25
CA GLY A 75 -3.80 -5.51 -5.34
C GLY A 75 -3.20 -5.31 -6.72
N GLY A 76 -1.90 -5.00 -6.79
CA GLY A 76 -1.26 -4.63 -8.06
C GLY A 76 -1.45 -3.16 -8.43
N PHE A 77 -2.08 -2.32 -7.60
CA PHE A 77 -2.31 -0.89 -7.88
C PHE A 77 -1.08 -0.13 -8.40
N HIS A 78 0.10 -0.41 -7.83
CA HIS A 78 1.36 0.21 -8.28
C HIS A 78 1.88 -0.34 -9.62
N LEU A 79 1.55 -1.59 -9.96
CA LEU A 79 1.91 -2.20 -11.24
C LEU A 79 0.98 -1.76 -12.37
N ASP A 80 -0.27 -1.41 -12.08
CA ASP A 80 -1.21 -0.87 -13.07
C ASP A 80 -0.68 0.40 -13.74
N GLY A 81 0.06 1.23 -12.99
CA GLY A 81 0.73 2.43 -13.52
C GLY A 81 1.98 2.16 -14.37
N LEU A 82 2.55 0.95 -14.33
CA LEU A 82 3.70 0.54 -15.15
C LEU A 82 3.26 0.00 -16.52
N ALA A 83 2.02 -0.48 -16.63
CA ALA A 83 1.43 -0.98 -17.87
C ALA A 83 0.90 0.14 -18.79
N GLY A 84 0.93 1.39 -18.33
CA GLY A 84 0.44 2.58 -19.05
C GLY A 84 1.51 3.32 -19.84
#